data_AF-A0A423KKM9-F1
#
_entry.id   AF-A0A423KKM9-F1
#
_cell.length_a   1.000
_cell.length_b   1.000
_cell.length_c   1.000
_cell.angle_alpha   90.00
_cell.angle_beta   90.00
_cell.angle_gamma   90.00
#
_symmetry.space_group_name_H-M   'P 1'
#
loop_
_entity.id
_entity.type
_entity.pdbx_description
1 polymer ?
#
loop_
_entity_poly.entity_id
_entity_poly.type
_entity_poly.pdbx_seq_one_letter_code
_entity_poly.pdbx_strand_id
1 'polypeptide(L)'
;MRKLIVLFLIGLVTGCSHSSVEPLTVTSQATDAALSGQQIAAQLNTLYSRRSVNCNNSDTQPAYLCSGVTLRTTVKDPANKYKVWDPSPTSIASGGVSFSYLRADANFGRLAWGYGNGLIFYPKLETPAGKTAVDSMCSYPMDGWTWTRTSVCGAHASYPSQGGACQNTGVTTAEQWKEVWDSSSANQNIRQCSFDVRGERGAQSGPAFYQSLRAKSLLGAQGFAEHNEVVLKTWPSGRPNTLPLMAFFFVAGGTNAGLADAQYNQRDFYNSTNPQIVVPIVRLTPATSATGIASFSYVAADQVVGTMPLSENFDSVPVGPLVPGVTVETPSMFVSVLTNTLRTSFAQAPSGTTPGQMDGIVLRTRADAEVIRLVFKSSVSSFSFYLQPVSVSTSRPIQIKTFNENNVLMGTTPLAVASSPTPRYFQITAPQKIQSIEIHTGHTVVAHFDHFTFTP
;
A
#
# COMPACT_ATOMS: atom_id res chain seq x y z
N MET A 1 38.41 89.49 -0.31
CA MET A 1 39.80 88.99 -0.30
C MET A 1 39.84 87.65 0.43
N ARG A 2 40.33 86.56 -0.21
CA ARG A 2 40.95 85.33 0.39
C ARG A 2 40.12 84.59 1.47
N LYS A 3 39.75 83.30 1.41
CA LYS A 3 40.47 82.02 1.17
C LYS A 3 39.40 80.91 1.00
N LEU A 4 39.45 80.02 -0.01
CA LEU A 4 39.92 78.62 0.05
C LEU A 4 39.63 77.87 1.37
N ILE A 5 38.80 76.82 1.31
CA ILE A 5 39.05 75.49 1.93
C ILE A 5 38.23 74.42 1.16
N VAL A 6 38.97 73.39 0.78
CA VAL A 6 38.65 72.17 0.04
C VAL A 6 37.97 71.16 0.96
N LEU A 7 37.02 70.35 0.46
CA LEU A 7 36.90 68.95 0.90
C LEU A 7 36.21 68.10 -0.20
N PHE A 8 37.04 67.32 -0.89
CA PHE A 8 36.64 66.21 -1.76
C PHE A 8 36.42 64.99 -0.86
N LEU A 9 35.26 64.33 -0.93
CA LEU A 9 35.08 62.97 -0.40
C LEU A 9 34.66 62.03 -1.53
N ILE A 10 35.58 61.13 -1.85
CA ILE A 10 35.42 59.99 -2.75
C ILE A 10 34.77 58.86 -1.95
N GLY A 11 33.62 58.37 -2.40
CA GLY A 11 32.97 57.16 -1.89
C GLY A 11 32.83 56.14 -3.01
N LEU A 12 33.89 55.35 -3.26
CA LEU A 12 33.82 54.13 -4.06
C LEU A 12 33.20 53.03 -3.18
N VAL A 13 31.94 52.68 -3.43
CA VAL A 13 31.32 51.49 -2.84
C VAL A 13 31.51 50.33 -3.80
N THR A 14 32.46 49.46 -3.49
CA THR A 14 32.63 48.14 -4.09
C THR A 14 31.42 47.27 -3.74
N GLY A 15 30.58 46.96 -4.74
CA GLY A 15 29.50 45.99 -4.61
C GLY A 15 30.06 44.57 -4.58
N CYS A 16 30.11 43.96 -3.39
CA CYS A 16 30.22 42.50 -3.28
C CYS A 16 28.82 41.90 -3.48
N SER A 17 28.59 41.20 -4.58
CA SER A 17 27.41 40.35 -4.74
C SER A 17 27.56 39.14 -3.80
N HIS A 18 26.95 39.20 -2.61
CA HIS A 18 26.71 38.00 -1.81
C HIS A 18 25.52 37.27 -2.42
N SER A 19 25.77 36.12 -3.05
CA SER A 19 24.73 35.14 -3.33
C SER A 19 24.21 34.62 -1.98
N SER A 20 23.08 35.15 -1.53
CA SER A 20 22.37 34.64 -0.36
C SER A 20 21.82 33.26 -0.67
N VAL A 21 22.44 32.22 -0.12
CA VAL A 21 21.85 30.88 -0.05
C VAL A 21 20.72 30.95 0.98
N GLU A 22 19.48 30.80 0.51
CA GLU A 22 18.29 30.83 1.36
C GLU A 22 18.27 29.57 2.25
N PRO A 23 18.03 29.68 3.57
CA PRO A 23 18.04 28.53 4.46
C PRO A 23 16.79 27.66 4.27
N LEU A 24 17.02 26.36 4.06
CA LEU A 24 15.97 25.34 3.95
C LEU A 24 15.23 25.18 5.29
N THR A 25 13.90 25.10 5.24
CA THR A 25 13.05 24.92 6.43
C THR A 25 12.98 23.44 6.81
N VAL A 26 13.35 23.08 8.03
CA VAL A 26 13.20 21.72 8.58
C VAL A 26 12.07 21.73 9.60
N THR A 27 10.99 21.02 9.30
CA THR A 27 9.87 20.83 10.23
C THR A 27 9.86 19.38 10.70
N SER A 28 10.03 19.14 12.00
CA SER A 28 9.80 17.81 12.58
C SER A 28 8.33 17.67 12.95
N GLN A 29 7.57 16.88 12.20
CA GLN A 29 6.23 16.45 12.60
C GLN A 29 6.13 14.93 12.42
N ALA A 30 5.58 14.26 13.43
CA ALA A 30 5.06 12.92 13.28
C ALA A 30 3.70 13.04 12.60
N THR A 31 3.67 12.90 11.27
CA THR A 31 2.43 12.69 10.53
C THR A 31 2.34 11.20 10.18
N ASP A 32 1.17 10.62 10.42
CA ASP A 32 0.80 9.29 9.94
C ASP A 32 0.71 9.38 8.41
N ALA A 33 1.86 9.23 7.74
CA ALA A 33 1.98 9.47 6.31
C ALA A 33 1.16 8.42 5.55
N ALA A 34 0.26 8.87 4.67
CA ALA A 34 -0.47 7.97 3.80
C ALA A 34 0.52 7.14 2.96
N LEU A 35 0.31 5.81 2.94
CA LEU A 35 1.15 4.90 2.17
C LEU A 35 1.19 5.30 0.69
N SER A 36 2.37 5.26 0.09
CA SER A 36 2.54 5.44 -1.35
C SER A 36 1.83 4.34 -2.14
N GLY A 37 1.69 4.55 -3.45
CA GLY A 37 1.16 3.51 -4.33
C GLY A 37 2.00 2.24 -4.36
N GLN A 38 3.33 2.38 -4.32
CA GLN A 38 4.28 1.27 -4.24
C GLN A 38 4.10 0.47 -2.94
N GLN A 39 3.95 1.16 -1.81
CA GLN A 39 3.72 0.53 -0.50
C GLN A 39 2.38 -0.18 -0.45
N ILE A 40 1.33 0.40 -1.04
CA ILE A 40 0.04 -0.28 -1.17
C ILE A 40 0.16 -1.56 -2.00
N ALA A 41 0.85 -1.53 -3.14
CA ALA A 41 1.09 -2.73 -3.93
C ALA A 41 1.92 -3.79 -3.18
N ALA A 42 2.98 -3.37 -2.49
CA ALA A 42 3.79 -4.25 -1.63
C ALA A 42 2.93 -4.88 -0.51
N GLN A 43 2.12 -4.08 0.17
CA GLN A 43 1.22 -4.55 1.21
C GLN A 43 0.19 -5.54 0.67
N LEU A 44 -0.35 -5.34 -0.53
CA LEU A 44 -1.27 -6.29 -1.16
C LEU A 44 -0.60 -7.64 -1.48
N ASN A 45 0.65 -7.63 -1.95
CA ASN A 45 1.42 -8.87 -2.14
C ASN A 45 1.67 -9.57 -0.79
N THR A 46 2.02 -8.81 0.25
CA THR A 46 2.18 -9.33 1.61
C THR A 46 0.88 -9.96 2.11
N LEU A 47 -0.25 -9.25 2.03
CA LEU A 47 -1.57 -9.73 2.43
C LEU A 47 -1.96 -11.01 1.68
N TYR A 48 -1.76 -11.04 0.36
CA TYR A 48 -2.02 -12.22 -0.48
C TYR A 48 -1.19 -13.44 -0.05
N SER A 49 0.08 -13.23 0.30
CA SER A 49 1.02 -14.31 0.67
C SER A 49 0.79 -14.89 2.06
N ARG A 50 0.17 -14.15 2.98
CA ARG A 50 -0.10 -14.60 4.36
C ARG A 50 -1.11 -15.74 4.36
N ARG A 51 -0.74 -16.89 4.94
CA ARG A 51 -1.55 -18.12 5.00
C ARG A 51 -2.00 -18.49 6.42
N SER A 52 -1.91 -17.56 7.37
CA SER A 52 -2.34 -17.80 8.74
C SER A 52 -3.81 -18.23 8.78
N VAL A 53 -4.12 -19.21 9.63
CA VAL A 53 -5.49 -19.74 9.82
C VAL A 53 -6.41 -18.65 10.37
N ASN A 54 -5.88 -17.84 11.28
CA ASN A 54 -6.54 -16.72 11.92
C ASN A 54 -5.51 -15.60 12.16
N CYS A 55 -5.99 -14.44 12.61
CA CYS A 55 -5.16 -13.32 12.99
C CYS A 55 -4.76 -13.43 14.46
N ASN A 56 -3.54 -13.03 14.79
CA ASN A 56 -3.03 -13.02 16.17
C ASN A 56 -3.16 -14.36 16.91
N ASN A 57 -3.15 -15.49 16.19
CA ASN A 57 -3.35 -16.84 16.75
C ASN A 57 -4.65 -16.97 17.57
N SER A 58 -5.71 -16.23 17.19
CA SER A 58 -6.99 -16.20 17.91
C SER A 58 -8.16 -16.62 17.03
N ASP A 59 -8.90 -17.64 17.43
CA ASP A 59 -10.09 -18.11 16.70
C ASP A 59 -11.25 -17.10 16.68
N THR A 60 -11.22 -16.09 17.55
CA THR A 60 -12.14 -14.94 17.50
C THR A 60 -11.79 -13.93 16.40
N GLN A 61 -10.63 -14.08 15.75
CA GLN A 61 -10.12 -13.15 14.75
C GLN A 61 -9.87 -13.88 13.41
N PRO A 62 -10.91 -14.04 12.56
CA PRO A 62 -10.75 -14.67 11.26
C PRO A 62 -9.66 -14.04 10.39
N ALA A 63 -9.07 -14.85 9.50
CA ALA A 63 -7.95 -14.42 8.67
C ALA A 63 -8.26 -13.22 7.73
N TYR A 64 -9.51 -12.97 7.35
CA TYR A 64 -9.89 -11.78 6.55
C TYR A 64 -9.60 -10.46 7.25
N LEU A 65 -9.36 -10.47 8.56
CA LEU A 65 -9.06 -9.29 9.34
C LEU A 65 -7.63 -8.76 9.12
N CYS A 66 -6.68 -9.60 8.66
CA CYS A 66 -5.25 -9.27 8.56
C CYS A 66 -4.51 -9.97 7.39
N SER A 67 -5.21 -10.69 6.52
CA SER A 67 -4.61 -11.41 5.38
C SER A 67 -5.60 -11.51 4.23
N GLY A 68 -5.07 -11.89 3.07
CA GLY A 68 -5.80 -11.95 1.81
C GLY A 68 -6.24 -10.58 1.32
N VAL A 69 -6.72 -10.56 0.08
CA VAL A 69 -7.15 -9.34 -0.61
C VAL A 69 -8.65 -9.42 -0.83
N THR A 70 -9.38 -8.59 -0.08
CA THR A 70 -10.84 -8.42 -0.22
C THR A 70 -11.12 -7.42 -1.32
N LEU A 71 -11.54 -7.91 -2.48
CA LEU A 71 -11.71 -7.12 -3.70
C LEU A 71 -13.12 -7.27 -4.27
N ARG A 72 -13.62 -6.24 -4.94
CA ARG A 72 -14.92 -6.26 -5.61
C ARG A 72 -14.78 -5.63 -6.98
N THR A 73 -15.28 -6.32 -8.01
CA THR A 73 -15.40 -5.76 -9.34
C THR A 73 -16.46 -4.66 -9.36
N THR A 74 -16.21 -3.59 -10.11
CA THR A 74 -17.14 -2.46 -10.18
C THR A 74 -17.61 -2.19 -11.60
N VAL A 75 -18.86 -1.74 -11.71
CA VAL A 75 -19.44 -1.21 -12.94
C VAL A 75 -20.09 0.11 -12.58
N LYS A 76 -19.82 1.14 -13.37
CA LYS A 76 -20.46 2.45 -13.21
C LYS A 76 -21.97 2.30 -13.39
N ASP A 77 -22.75 2.86 -12.48
CA ASP A 77 -24.20 2.96 -12.66
C ASP A 77 -24.48 3.81 -13.92
N PRO A 78 -25.16 3.26 -14.95
CA PRO A 78 -25.42 3.99 -16.19
C PRO A 78 -26.22 5.28 -15.96
N ALA A 79 -27.06 5.31 -14.92
CA ALA A 79 -27.86 6.47 -14.54
C ALA A 79 -27.14 7.40 -13.54
N ASN A 80 -25.93 7.07 -13.12
CA ASN A 80 -25.11 7.81 -12.15
C ASN A 80 -25.84 8.14 -10.83
N LYS A 81 -26.75 7.26 -10.39
CA LYS A 81 -27.56 7.41 -9.15
C LYS A 81 -26.75 7.11 -7.89
N TYR A 82 -25.71 6.29 -7.99
CA TYR A 82 -24.81 5.95 -6.90
C TYR A 82 -23.39 5.75 -7.44
N LYS A 83 -22.40 5.87 -6.55
CA LYS A 83 -20.99 5.70 -6.91
C LYS A 83 -20.58 4.24 -6.86
N VAL A 84 -19.53 3.87 -7.59
CA VAL A 84 -19.04 2.49 -7.67
C VAL A 84 -18.61 1.89 -6.31
N TRP A 85 -18.32 2.75 -5.34
CA TRP A 85 -17.93 2.39 -3.98
C TRP A 85 -19.07 2.49 -2.95
N ASP A 86 -20.25 2.94 -3.37
CA ASP A 86 -21.44 2.92 -2.53
C ASP A 86 -22.17 1.57 -2.71
N PRO A 87 -22.82 1.05 -1.65
CA PRO A 87 -23.71 -0.09 -1.82
C PRO A 87 -24.83 0.28 -2.81
N SER A 88 -25.09 -0.59 -3.78
CA SER A 88 -26.19 -0.40 -4.73
C SER A 88 -27.54 -0.46 -4.01
N PRO A 89 -28.63 0.04 -4.61
CA PRO A 89 -29.97 -0.09 -4.03
C PRO A 89 -30.34 -1.54 -3.64
N THR A 90 -29.95 -2.51 -4.46
CA THR A 90 -30.15 -3.94 -4.17
C THR A 90 -29.33 -4.41 -2.98
N SER A 91 -28.08 -3.96 -2.85
CA SER A 91 -27.26 -4.25 -1.67
C SER A 91 -27.83 -3.60 -0.41
N ILE A 92 -28.32 -2.37 -0.48
CA ILE A 92 -28.97 -1.69 0.65
C ILE A 92 -30.20 -2.48 1.10
N ALA A 93 -31.06 -2.89 0.16
CA ALA A 93 -32.28 -3.65 0.46
C ALA A 93 -31.99 -5.02 1.07
N SER A 94 -30.92 -5.68 0.65
CA SER A 94 -30.53 -7.01 1.12
C SER A 94 -29.60 -7.00 2.35
N GLY A 95 -29.02 -5.85 2.69
CA GLY A 95 -28.07 -5.68 3.79
C GLY A 95 -26.66 -6.20 3.53
N GLY A 96 -26.36 -6.67 2.30
CA GLY A 96 -25.07 -7.27 1.95
C GLY A 96 -24.46 -6.78 0.64
N VAL A 97 -23.14 -6.73 0.60
CA VAL A 97 -22.34 -6.43 -0.60
C VAL A 97 -21.35 -7.57 -0.85
N SER A 98 -21.41 -8.17 -2.04
CA SER A 98 -20.52 -9.27 -2.43
C SER A 98 -19.11 -8.80 -2.75
N PHE A 99 -18.12 -9.45 -2.18
CA PHE A 99 -16.71 -9.31 -2.51
C PHE A 99 -16.14 -10.68 -2.86
N SER A 100 -15.02 -10.70 -3.56
CA SER A 100 -14.15 -11.86 -3.64
C SER A 100 -12.99 -11.70 -2.65
N TYR A 101 -12.43 -12.82 -2.22
CA TYR A 101 -11.33 -12.87 -1.27
C TYR A 101 -10.19 -13.69 -1.84
N LEU A 102 -9.13 -13.02 -2.27
CA LEU A 102 -7.98 -13.63 -2.95
C LEU A 102 -6.82 -13.87 -1.97
N ARG A 103 -6.36 -15.12 -1.85
CA ARG A 103 -5.22 -15.51 -1.01
C ARG A 103 -4.42 -16.62 -1.68
N ALA A 104 -3.13 -16.75 -1.35
CA ALA A 104 -2.22 -17.70 -2.01
C ALA A 104 -2.65 -19.18 -1.88
N ASP A 105 -3.50 -19.52 -0.92
CA ASP A 105 -4.06 -20.87 -0.68
C ASP A 105 -5.58 -20.92 -0.90
N ALA A 106 -6.17 -19.90 -1.53
CA ALA A 106 -7.57 -19.81 -1.95
C ALA A 106 -7.67 -19.03 -3.28
N ASN A 107 -6.83 -19.41 -4.24
CA ASN A 107 -6.59 -18.68 -5.47
C ASN A 107 -7.70 -18.87 -6.52
N PHE A 108 -7.84 -17.92 -7.45
CA PHE A 108 -8.75 -18.04 -8.59
C PHE A 108 -8.27 -17.21 -9.79
N GLY A 109 -8.49 -17.73 -11.00
CA GLY A 109 -7.97 -17.14 -12.24
C GLY A 109 -8.88 -16.09 -12.89
N ARG A 110 -10.13 -15.99 -12.46
CA ARG A 110 -11.14 -15.07 -13.03
C ARG A 110 -11.97 -14.41 -11.95
N LEU A 111 -12.19 -13.10 -12.11
CA LEU A 111 -13.07 -12.29 -11.26
C LEU A 111 -14.55 -12.46 -11.62
N ALA A 112 -15.43 -11.97 -10.75
CA ALA A 112 -16.87 -11.98 -10.96
C ALA A 112 -17.26 -11.43 -12.34
N TRP A 113 -18.04 -12.22 -13.09
CA TRP A 113 -18.50 -11.92 -14.45
C TRP A 113 -17.42 -11.60 -15.49
N GLY A 114 -16.14 -11.78 -15.17
CA GLY A 114 -15.03 -11.46 -16.07
C GLY A 114 -14.73 -9.96 -16.15
N TYR A 115 -15.24 -9.15 -15.22
CA TYR A 115 -14.88 -7.74 -15.15
C TYR A 115 -13.41 -7.56 -14.80
N GLY A 116 -12.79 -6.57 -15.44
CA GLY A 116 -11.36 -6.30 -15.35
C GLY A 116 -10.98 -5.14 -14.44
N ASN A 117 -11.89 -4.56 -13.67
CA ASN A 117 -11.61 -3.44 -12.76
C ASN A 117 -12.41 -3.55 -11.46
N GLY A 118 -11.96 -2.83 -10.43
CA GLY A 118 -12.71 -2.76 -9.19
C GLY A 118 -12.04 -1.97 -8.09
N LEU A 119 -12.42 -2.29 -6.86
CA LEU A 119 -11.91 -1.72 -5.63
C LEU A 119 -11.40 -2.81 -4.67
N ILE A 120 -10.49 -2.43 -3.78
CA ILE A 120 -9.91 -3.26 -2.73
C ILE A 120 -10.10 -2.54 -1.40
N PHE A 121 -10.63 -3.23 -0.39
CA PHE A 121 -10.73 -2.70 0.96
C PHE A 121 -9.54 -3.11 1.81
N TYR A 122 -9.16 -2.22 2.74
CA TYR A 122 -8.24 -2.58 3.81
C TYR A 122 -8.84 -3.73 4.64
N PRO A 123 -8.01 -4.69 5.08
CA PRO A 123 -8.39 -5.59 6.15
C PRO A 123 -8.77 -4.81 7.41
N LYS A 124 -9.73 -5.31 8.18
CA LYS A 124 -10.31 -4.58 9.33
C LYS A 124 -9.26 -4.18 10.38
N LEU A 125 -8.25 -5.02 10.64
CA LEU A 125 -7.19 -4.73 11.62
C LEU A 125 -6.08 -3.83 11.07
N GLU A 126 -6.06 -3.60 9.76
CA GLU A 126 -5.11 -2.71 9.08
C GLU A 126 -5.82 -1.49 8.46
N THR A 127 -7.05 -1.24 8.90
CA THR A 127 -7.83 -0.10 8.42
C THR A 127 -7.27 1.19 9.03
N PRO A 128 -6.88 2.19 8.22
CA PRO A 128 -6.34 3.44 8.72
C PRO A 128 -7.31 4.16 9.68
N ALA A 129 -6.76 4.95 10.60
CA ALA A 129 -7.55 5.73 11.53
C ALA A 129 -8.58 6.63 10.81
N GLY A 130 -9.78 6.74 11.39
CA GLY A 130 -10.88 7.53 10.82
C GLY A 130 -11.63 6.88 9.66
N LYS A 131 -11.28 5.65 9.26
CA LYS A 131 -12.04 4.87 8.28
C LYS A 131 -13.03 3.91 8.96
N THR A 132 -14.06 3.55 8.22
CA THR A 132 -15.15 2.66 8.65
C THR A 132 -14.66 1.23 8.55
N ALA A 133 -14.68 0.52 9.67
CA ALA A 133 -14.43 -0.89 9.69
C ALA A 133 -15.67 -1.64 9.15
N VAL A 134 -15.57 -2.31 8.00
CA VAL A 134 -16.68 -3.05 7.39
C VAL A 134 -16.59 -4.53 7.78
N ASP A 135 -17.69 -5.08 8.30
CA ASP A 135 -17.75 -6.46 8.78
C ASP A 135 -18.09 -7.44 7.67
N SER A 136 -17.44 -8.62 7.71
CA SER A 136 -17.84 -9.78 6.91
C SER A 136 -18.96 -10.54 7.61
N MET A 137 -19.98 -10.94 6.87
CA MET A 137 -21.14 -11.66 7.37
C MET A 137 -21.02 -13.17 7.13
N CYS A 138 -20.76 -13.54 5.88
CA CYS A 138 -20.63 -14.95 5.50
C CYS A 138 -19.64 -15.13 4.35
N SER A 139 -19.16 -16.37 4.20
CA SER A 139 -18.21 -16.77 3.17
C SER A 139 -18.72 -18.01 2.46
N TYR A 140 -18.91 -17.89 1.15
CA TYR A 140 -19.19 -18.98 0.22
C TYR A 140 -17.87 -19.40 -0.46
N PRO A 141 -17.50 -20.69 -0.46
CA PRO A 141 -16.28 -21.16 -1.13
C PRO A 141 -16.24 -20.90 -2.63
N MET A 142 -17.42 -20.87 -3.28
CA MET A 142 -17.64 -20.53 -4.69
C MET A 142 -18.66 -19.38 -4.81
N ASP A 143 -18.93 -18.89 -6.02
CA ASP A 143 -19.98 -17.88 -6.26
C ASP A 143 -21.32 -18.37 -5.66
N GLY A 144 -21.85 -17.64 -4.69
CA GLY A 144 -23.02 -18.03 -3.93
C GLY A 144 -24.34 -17.69 -4.63
N TRP A 145 -24.31 -16.92 -5.71
CA TRP A 145 -25.50 -16.37 -6.38
C TRP A 145 -26.41 -15.65 -5.38
N THR A 146 -25.81 -14.84 -4.51
CA THR A 146 -26.49 -14.27 -3.33
C THR A 146 -27.73 -13.45 -3.64
N TRP A 147 -27.83 -12.88 -4.84
CA TRP A 147 -28.99 -12.14 -5.33
C TRP A 147 -30.25 -13.02 -5.52
N THR A 148 -30.10 -14.35 -5.60
CA THR A 148 -31.22 -15.32 -5.75
C THR A 148 -31.69 -15.90 -4.42
N ARG A 149 -31.00 -15.59 -3.31
CA ARG A 149 -31.23 -16.23 -2.01
C ARG A 149 -32.25 -15.45 -1.17
N THR A 150 -32.88 -16.17 -0.24
CA THR A 150 -33.86 -15.59 0.70
C THR A 150 -33.25 -14.51 1.60
N SER A 151 -31.97 -14.66 1.94
CA SER A 151 -31.09 -13.62 2.45
C SER A 151 -29.69 -13.85 1.88
N VAL A 152 -28.84 -12.83 1.88
CA VAL A 152 -27.49 -12.90 1.29
C VAL A 152 -26.61 -14.00 1.90
N CYS A 153 -26.86 -14.39 3.16
CA CYS A 153 -26.17 -15.48 3.86
C CYS A 153 -27.09 -16.68 4.14
N GLY A 154 -28.24 -16.73 3.48
CA GLY A 154 -29.30 -17.71 3.71
C GLY A 154 -29.45 -18.71 2.57
N ALA A 155 -30.44 -19.57 2.69
CA ALA A 155 -30.72 -20.57 1.67
C ALA A 155 -31.34 -19.97 0.41
N HIS A 156 -31.10 -20.63 -0.72
CA HIS A 156 -31.93 -20.46 -1.90
C HIS A 156 -33.29 -21.15 -1.69
N ALA A 157 -34.37 -20.58 -2.22
CA ALA A 157 -35.74 -21.11 -2.02
C ALA A 157 -35.91 -22.56 -2.50
N SER A 158 -35.17 -22.97 -3.53
CA SER A 158 -35.18 -24.36 -4.03
C SER A 158 -34.42 -25.37 -3.16
N TYR A 159 -33.55 -24.89 -2.26
CA TYR A 159 -32.70 -25.74 -1.40
C TYR A 159 -32.72 -25.24 0.06
N PRO A 160 -33.91 -25.16 0.69
CA PRO A 160 -34.09 -24.49 1.97
C PRO A 160 -33.35 -25.19 3.13
N SER A 161 -33.13 -26.51 3.03
CA SER A 161 -32.46 -27.29 4.08
C SER A 161 -30.95 -27.44 3.89
N GLN A 162 -30.43 -27.30 2.68
CA GLN A 162 -28.99 -27.46 2.40
C GLN A 162 -28.27 -26.12 2.23
N GLY A 163 -28.92 -25.15 1.59
CA GLY A 163 -28.26 -23.91 1.14
C GLY A 163 -28.08 -22.85 2.22
N GLY A 164 -28.51 -23.09 3.45
CA GLY A 164 -28.46 -22.12 4.55
C GLY A 164 -27.04 -21.87 5.08
N ALA A 165 -26.94 -21.47 6.35
CA ALA A 165 -25.64 -21.39 7.01
C ALA A 165 -25.10 -22.81 7.28
N CYS A 166 -23.85 -23.08 6.90
CA CYS A 166 -23.25 -24.42 6.94
C CYS A 166 -23.33 -25.07 8.32
N GLN A 167 -23.05 -24.29 9.38
CA GLN A 167 -23.09 -24.81 10.74
C GLN A 167 -24.49 -25.25 11.19
N ASN A 168 -25.55 -24.70 10.59
CA ASN A 168 -26.93 -25.07 10.91
C ASN A 168 -27.34 -26.41 10.27
N THR A 169 -26.55 -26.90 9.31
CA THR A 169 -26.80 -28.16 8.59
C THR A 169 -25.77 -29.23 8.94
N GLY A 170 -24.95 -29.01 9.97
CA GLY A 170 -23.89 -29.92 10.40
C GLY A 170 -22.61 -29.85 9.57
N VAL A 171 -22.54 -28.96 8.58
CA VAL A 171 -21.34 -28.73 7.76
C VAL A 171 -20.42 -27.76 8.49
N THR A 172 -19.31 -28.27 9.01
CA THR A 172 -18.33 -27.49 9.78
C THR A 172 -16.91 -27.59 9.24
N THR A 173 -16.67 -28.48 8.28
CA THR A 173 -15.38 -28.71 7.64
C THR A 173 -15.45 -28.54 6.13
N ALA A 174 -14.30 -28.29 5.52
CA ALA A 174 -14.15 -28.19 4.07
C ALA A 174 -14.52 -29.49 3.35
N GLU A 175 -14.20 -30.62 3.96
CA GLU A 175 -14.50 -31.96 3.46
C GLU A 175 -16.02 -32.19 3.42
N GLN A 176 -16.73 -31.91 4.52
CA GLN A 176 -18.19 -31.98 4.56
C GLN A 176 -18.84 -31.01 3.56
N TRP A 177 -18.28 -29.81 3.40
CA TRP A 177 -18.78 -28.87 2.41
C TRP A 177 -18.60 -29.42 0.99
N LYS A 178 -17.46 -30.06 0.70
CA LYS A 178 -17.20 -30.70 -0.58
C LYS A 178 -18.15 -31.86 -0.84
N GLU A 179 -18.49 -32.66 0.16
CA GLU A 179 -19.52 -33.71 0.04
C GLU A 179 -20.89 -33.11 -0.38
N VAL A 180 -21.28 -31.97 0.20
CA VAL A 180 -22.49 -31.25 -0.21
C VAL A 180 -22.38 -30.76 -1.65
N TRP A 181 -21.24 -30.18 -2.03
CA TRP A 181 -20.98 -29.71 -3.40
C TRP A 181 -21.05 -30.84 -4.43
N ASP A 182 -20.45 -31.99 -4.13
CA ASP A 182 -20.38 -33.15 -5.02
C ASP A 182 -21.67 -33.98 -5.06
N SER A 183 -22.58 -33.78 -4.10
CA SER A 183 -23.86 -34.52 -4.03
C SER A 183 -24.74 -34.36 -5.27
N SER A 184 -24.51 -33.31 -6.07
CA SER A 184 -25.22 -33.05 -7.33
C SER A 184 -24.40 -32.12 -8.21
N SER A 185 -24.20 -32.47 -9.48
CA SER A 185 -23.61 -31.57 -10.48
C SER A 185 -24.55 -30.44 -10.93
N ALA A 186 -25.86 -30.57 -10.68
CA ALA A 186 -26.84 -29.54 -11.00
C ALA A 186 -26.94 -28.48 -9.88
N ASN A 187 -26.86 -27.21 -10.27
CA ASN A 187 -27.12 -26.04 -9.41
C ASN A 187 -26.23 -25.95 -8.16
N GLN A 188 -24.96 -26.35 -8.26
CA GLN A 188 -24.01 -26.37 -7.14
C GLN A 188 -23.92 -25.01 -6.42
N ASN A 189 -23.88 -23.90 -7.16
CA ASN A 189 -23.77 -22.54 -6.62
C ASN A 189 -24.90 -22.14 -5.66
N ILE A 190 -26.14 -22.59 -5.91
CA ILE A 190 -27.31 -22.29 -5.04
C ILE A 190 -27.61 -23.39 -4.01
N ARG A 191 -27.02 -24.58 -4.17
CA ARG A 191 -27.10 -25.70 -3.20
C ARG A 191 -26.11 -25.54 -2.06
N GLN A 192 -24.93 -24.98 -2.33
CA GLN A 192 -23.91 -24.79 -1.31
C GLN A 192 -24.45 -23.96 -0.14
N CYS A 193 -24.00 -24.30 1.07
CA CYS A 193 -24.17 -23.46 2.25
C CYS A 193 -23.08 -22.39 2.31
N SER A 194 -23.31 -21.32 3.09
CA SER A 194 -22.27 -20.36 3.48
C SER A 194 -21.78 -20.59 4.90
N PHE A 195 -20.49 -20.41 5.13
CA PHE A 195 -19.94 -20.32 6.48
C PHE A 195 -20.31 -18.96 7.08
N ASP A 196 -20.94 -18.95 8.25
CA ASP A 196 -21.20 -17.72 9.01
C ASP A 196 -19.91 -17.29 9.73
N VAL A 197 -19.43 -16.09 9.40
CA VAL A 197 -18.13 -15.56 9.86
C VAL A 197 -18.27 -14.25 10.63
N ARG A 198 -19.49 -13.97 11.08
CA ARG A 198 -19.77 -12.82 11.95
C ARG A 198 -18.96 -12.88 13.24
N GLY A 199 -18.52 -11.71 13.71
CA GLY A 199 -17.76 -11.59 14.96
C GLY A 199 -18.55 -12.06 16.18
N GLU A 200 -19.87 -11.98 16.11
CA GLU A 200 -20.84 -12.45 17.10
C GLU A 200 -20.74 -13.97 17.36
N ARG A 201 -20.10 -14.73 16.46
CA ARG A 201 -19.82 -16.16 16.65
C ARG A 201 -18.58 -16.43 17.51
N GLY A 202 -17.87 -15.39 17.95
CA GLY A 202 -16.68 -15.51 18.80
C GLY A 202 -15.67 -16.50 18.22
N ALA A 203 -15.23 -17.46 19.03
CA ALA A 203 -14.20 -18.45 18.68
C ALA A 203 -14.61 -19.41 17.55
N GLN A 204 -15.85 -19.38 17.07
CA GLN A 204 -16.25 -20.21 15.93
C GLN A 204 -16.11 -19.50 14.58
N SER A 205 -15.87 -18.17 14.59
CA SER A 205 -15.81 -17.37 13.37
C SER A 205 -14.53 -17.66 12.58
N GLY A 206 -13.37 -17.66 13.24
CA GLY A 206 -12.08 -17.93 12.60
C GLY A 206 -12.01 -19.31 11.94
N PRO A 207 -12.32 -20.39 12.66
CA PRO A 207 -12.40 -21.72 12.09
C PRO A 207 -13.36 -21.82 10.91
N ALA A 208 -14.56 -21.22 10.98
CA ALA A 208 -15.52 -21.26 9.89
C ALA A 208 -15.01 -20.57 8.62
N PHE A 209 -14.39 -19.39 8.75
CA PHE A 209 -13.79 -18.71 7.61
C PHE A 209 -12.66 -19.53 6.99
N TYR A 210 -11.80 -20.12 7.82
CA TYR A 210 -10.70 -20.96 7.34
C TYR A 210 -11.20 -22.20 6.57
N GLN A 211 -12.27 -22.84 7.04
CA GLN A 211 -12.88 -23.98 6.34
C GLN A 211 -13.48 -23.58 4.99
N SER A 212 -13.99 -22.34 4.86
CA SER A 212 -14.43 -21.81 3.56
C SER A 212 -13.28 -21.74 2.54
N LEU A 213 -12.10 -21.26 2.98
CA LEU A 213 -10.91 -21.18 2.13
C LEU A 213 -10.39 -22.57 1.73
N ARG A 214 -10.34 -23.50 2.68
CA ARG A 214 -9.99 -24.90 2.42
C ARG A 214 -10.96 -25.55 1.42
N ALA A 215 -12.27 -25.33 1.59
CA ALA A 215 -13.31 -25.90 0.74
C ALA A 215 -13.11 -25.51 -0.74
N LYS A 216 -12.79 -24.24 -1.00
CA LYS A 216 -12.43 -23.76 -2.35
C LYS A 216 -11.26 -24.54 -2.92
N SER A 217 -10.19 -24.68 -2.14
CA SER A 217 -8.96 -25.33 -2.60
C SER A 217 -9.12 -26.83 -2.81
N LEU A 218 -10.00 -27.50 -2.05
CA LEU A 218 -10.35 -28.91 -2.26
C LEU A 218 -11.05 -29.17 -3.60
N LEU A 219 -11.64 -28.16 -4.24
CA LEU A 219 -12.22 -28.28 -5.59
C LEU A 219 -11.18 -28.25 -6.72
N GLY A 220 -9.90 -27.99 -6.43
CA GLY A 220 -8.82 -28.02 -7.40
C GLY A 220 -9.08 -27.09 -8.59
N ALA A 221 -9.09 -27.66 -9.81
CA ALA A 221 -9.31 -26.89 -11.04
C ALA A 221 -10.68 -26.19 -11.09
N GLN A 222 -11.73 -26.82 -10.56
CA GLN A 222 -13.06 -26.19 -10.49
C GLN A 222 -13.04 -24.99 -9.53
N GLY A 223 -12.39 -25.15 -8.37
CA GLY A 223 -12.21 -24.08 -7.40
C GLY A 223 -11.43 -22.89 -7.95
N PHE A 224 -10.43 -23.15 -8.79
CA PHE A 224 -9.60 -22.11 -9.41
C PHE A 224 -10.30 -21.38 -10.57
N ALA A 225 -11.16 -22.06 -11.33
CA ALA A 225 -11.81 -21.52 -12.52
C ALA A 225 -12.83 -20.40 -12.22
N GLU A 226 -13.29 -20.30 -10.97
CA GLU A 226 -14.32 -19.36 -10.57
C GLU A 226 -13.97 -18.67 -9.24
N HIS A 227 -14.37 -17.41 -9.09
CA HIS A 227 -14.24 -16.65 -7.85
C HIS A 227 -15.01 -17.25 -6.67
N ASN A 228 -14.60 -16.91 -5.45
CA ASN A 228 -15.42 -17.09 -4.25
C ASN A 228 -16.28 -15.86 -3.98
N GLU A 229 -17.15 -15.96 -2.98
CA GLU A 229 -18.00 -14.85 -2.55
C GLU A 229 -17.99 -14.69 -1.03
N VAL A 230 -17.47 -13.55 -0.56
CA VAL A 230 -17.55 -13.10 0.83
C VAL A 230 -18.53 -11.93 0.88
N VAL A 231 -19.57 -12.04 1.69
CA VAL A 231 -20.58 -10.99 1.83
C VAL A 231 -20.19 -10.06 2.97
N LEU A 232 -19.97 -8.79 2.65
CA LEU A 232 -19.74 -7.73 3.63
C LEU A 232 -21.06 -7.04 3.98
N LYS A 233 -21.19 -6.58 5.22
CA LYS A 233 -22.30 -5.75 5.66
C LYS A 233 -22.30 -4.42 4.91
N THR A 234 -23.47 -3.92 4.53
CA THR A 234 -23.57 -2.58 3.94
C THR A 234 -23.05 -1.49 4.86
N TRP A 235 -22.40 -0.49 4.28
CA TRP A 235 -21.97 0.74 4.96
C TRP A 235 -22.84 1.93 4.53
N PRO A 236 -22.81 3.06 5.26
CA PRO A 236 -23.54 4.26 4.85
C PRO A 236 -23.07 4.77 3.47
N SER A 237 -24.00 4.91 2.54
CA SER A 237 -23.75 5.50 1.22
C SER A 237 -23.40 6.99 1.32
N GLY A 238 -22.66 7.52 0.34
CA GLY A 238 -22.35 8.95 0.25
C GLY A 238 -21.34 9.43 1.29
N ARG A 239 -20.57 8.50 1.91
CA ARG A 239 -19.50 8.81 2.87
C ARG A 239 -18.12 8.32 2.38
N PRO A 240 -17.64 8.79 1.21
CA PRO A 240 -16.39 8.30 0.64
C PRO A 240 -15.17 8.58 1.52
N ASN A 241 -15.18 9.69 2.28
CA ASN A 241 -14.12 10.08 3.21
C ASN A 241 -13.77 9.02 4.26
N THR A 242 -14.78 8.29 4.74
CA THR A 242 -14.62 7.27 5.78
C THR A 242 -14.59 5.86 5.22
N LEU A 243 -14.56 5.68 3.89
CA LEU A 243 -14.51 4.35 3.31
C LEU A 243 -13.12 3.72 3.48
N PRO A 244 -12.98 2.45 3.89
CA PRO A 244 -11.68 1.77 4.06
C PRO A 244 -11.11 1.33 2.70
N LEU A 245 -11.15 2.23 1.71
CA LEU A 245 -10.68 1.95 0.36
C LEU A 245 -9.15 1.98 0.32
N MET A 246 -8.54 0.83 0.01
CA MET A 246 -7.10 0.65 -0.08
C MET A 246 -6.56 0.98 -1.47
N ALA A 247 -7.24 0.49 -2.51
CA ALA A 247 -6.85 0.74 -3.90
C ALA A 247 -8.06 0.59 -4.83
N PHE A 248 -8.00 1.27 -5.96
CA PHE A 248 -8.66 0.80 -7.17
C PHE A 248 -7.75 -0.18 -7.88
N PHE A 249 -8.29 -1.10 -8.65
CA PHE A 249 -7.48 -2.03 -9.41
C PHE A 249 -8.01 -2.25 -10.82
N PHE A 250 -7.13 -2.75 -11.68
CA PHE A 250 -7.53 -3.42 -12.91
C PHE A 250 -6.72 -4.70 -13.11
N VAL A 251 -7.29 -5.64 -13.87
CA VAL A 251 -6.63 -6.87 -14.30
C VAL A 251 -5.67 -6.53 -15.42
N ALA A 252 -4.37 -6.67 -15.15
CA ALA A 252 -3.32 -6.39 -16.10
C ALA A 252 -3.07 -7.58 -17.04
N GLY A 253 -2.68 -7.27 -18.28
CA GLY A 253 -2.47 -8.24 -19.35
C GLY A 253 -3.39 -8.00 -20.54
N GLY A 254 -3.03 -8.58 -21.68
CA GLY A 254 -3.76 -8.38 -22.94
C GLY A 254 -3.83 -6.89 -23.31
N THR A 255 -5.06 -6.37 -23.46
CA THR A 255 -5.32 -4.97 -23.83
C THR A 255 -5.42 -4.02 -22.63
N ASN A 256 -5.28 -4.50 -21.39
CA ASN A 256 -5.53 -3.71 -20.17
C ASN A 256 -6.91 -3.02 -20.16
N ALA A 257 -7.95 -3.71 -20.65
CA ALA A 257 -9.27 -3.12 -20.89
C ALA A 257 -9.90 -2.45 -19.64
N GLY A 258 -9.56 -2.89 -18.43
CA GLY A 258 -10.08 -2.31 -17.19
C GLY A 258 -9.37 -1.03 -16.71
N LEU A 259 -8.27 -0.61 -17.34
CA LEU A 259 -7.51 0.56 -16.89
C LEU A 259 -8.33 1.85 -16.96
N ALA A 260 -9.07 2.07 -18.05
CA ALA A 260 -9.88 3.27 -18.22
C ALA A 260 -10.96 3.41 -17.13
N ASP A 261 -11.59 2.30 -16.74
CA ASP A 261 -12.56 2.29 -15.64
C ASP A 261 -11.89 2.56 -14.29
N ALA A 262 -10.72 1.97 -14.03
CA ALA A 262 -9.97 2.23 -12.80
C ALA A 262 -9.54 3.70 -12.69
N GLN A 263 -9.13 4.32 -13.81
CA GLN A 263 -8.81 5.75 -13.90
C GLN A 263 -10.05 6.63 -13.66
N TYR A 264 -11.18 6.27 -14.25
CA TYR A 264 -12.45 6.93 -13.97
C TYR A 264 -12.79 6.87 -12.47
N ASN A 265 -12.73 5.67 -11.87
CA ASN A 265 -13.05 5.44 -10.47
C ASN A 265 -12.13 6.25 -9.54
N GLN A 266 -10.82 6.26 -9.83
CA GLN A 266 -9.84 7.05 -9.08
C GLN A 266 -10.16 8.55 -9.14
N ARG A 267 -10.45 9.08 -10.34
CA ARG A 267 -10.81 10.50 -10.51
C ARG A 267 -12.09 10.85 -9.78
N ASP A 268 -13.11 10.02 -9.91
CA ASP A 268 -14.41 10.28 -9.31
C ASP A 268 -14.32 10.25 -7.79
N PHE A 269 -13.56 9.31 -7.21
CA PHE A 269 -13.36 9.23 -5.77
C PHE A 269 -12.61 10.45 -5.21
N TYR A 270 -11.52 10.84 -5.88
CA TYR A 270 -10.75 12.03 -5.52
C TYR A 270 -11.63 13.30 -5.52
N ASN A 271 -12.44 13.47 -6.55
CA ASN A 271 -13.37 14.61 -6.65
C ASN A 271 -14.55 14.53 -5.68
N SER A 272 -14.89 13.33 -5.20
CA SER A 272 -16.00 13.10 -4.26
C SER A 272 -15.58 13.19 -2.79
N THR A 273 -14.30 13.40 -2.49
CA THR A 273 -13.78 13.47 -1.12
C THR A 273 -13.22 14.85 -0.80
N ASN A 274 -13.28 15.22 0.47
CA ASN A 274 -12.68 16.46 0.99
C ASN A 274 -11.76 16.09 2.17
N PRO A 275 -10.42 16.04 2.02
CA PRO A 275 -9.62 16.99 1.23
C PRO A 275 -9.06 16.42 -0.09
N GLN A 276 -9.87 15.71 -0.88
CA GLN A 276 -9.43 15.02 -2.11
C GLN A 276 -8.42 13.90 -1.83
N ILE A 277 -8.91 12.83 -1.21
CA ILE A 277 -8.12 11.66 -0.84
C ILE A 277 -7.66 10.95 -2.12
N VAL A 278 -6.35 10.75 -2.26
CA VAL A 278 -5.77 9.96 -3.36
C VAL A 278 -5.76 8.48 -2.96
N VAL A 279 -6.35 7.65 -3.82
CA VAL A 279 -6.34 6.18 -3.70
C VAL A 279 -5.62 5.64 -4.94
N PRO A 280 -4.61 4.76 -4.80
CA PRO A 280 -3.84 4.30 -5.96
C PRO A 280 -4.67 3.37 -6.83
N ILE A 281 -4.32 3.36 -8.12
CA ILE A 281 -4.64 2.26 -9.03
C ILE A 281 -3.50 1.25 -8.95
N VAL A 282 -3.84 -0.02 -8.69
CA VAL A 282 -2.90 -1.14 -8.70
C VAL A 282 -3.24 -2.11 -9.84
N ARG A 283 -2.20 -2.63 -10.49
CA ARG A 283 -2.33 -3.74 -11.44
C ARG A 283 -2.47 -5.04 -10.66
N LEU A 284 -3.54 -5.78 -10.91
CA LEU A 284 -3.69 -7.17 -10.49
C LEU A 284 -3.29 -8.05 -11.68
N THR A 285 -2.24 -8.85 -11.54
CA THR A 285 -1.93 -9.94 -12.48
C THR A 285 -2.44 -11.25 -11.86
N PRO A 286 -3.52 -11.86 -12.39
CA PRO A 286 -4.06 -13.11 -11.84
C PRO A 286 -3.06 -14.26 -12.00
N ALA A 287 -3.14 -15.24 -11.11
CA ALA A 287 -2.43 -16.49 -11.32
C ALA A 287 -3.00 -17.23 -12.54
N THR A 288 -2.15 -18.00 -13.23
CA THR A 288 -2.54 -18.83 -14.39
C THR A 288 -2.92 -20.27 -14.01
N SER A 289 -2.74 -20.65 -12.73
CA SER A 289 -3.13 -21.95 -12.18
C SER A 289 -3.40 -21.84 -10.68
N ALA A 290 -4.01 -22.87 -10.09
CA ALA A 290 -4.31 -22.92 -8.66
C ALA A 290 -3.07 -22.75 -7.76
N THR A 291 -1.92 -23.27 -8.21
CA THR A 291 -0.62 -23.17 -7.52
C THR A 291 0.23 -21.99 -8.00
N GLY A 292 -0.25 -21.23 -8.99
CA GLY A 292 0.40 -20.03 -9.47
C GLY A 292 0.29 -18.87 -8.46
N ILE A 293 1.00 -17.79 -8.75
CA ILE A 293 1.06 -16.60 -7.88
C ILE A 293 0.36 -15.46 -8.59
N ALA A 294 -0.61 -14.84 -7.92
CA ALA A 294 -1.13 -13.54 -8.32
C ALA A 294 -0.22 -12.45 -7.76
N SER A 295 -0.06 -11.34 -8.49
CA SER A 295 0.80 -10.24 -8.07
C SER A 295 0.12 -8.89 -8.23
N PHE A 296 0.46 -7.97 -7.33
CA PHE A 296 0.02 -6.59 -7.33
C PHE A 296 1.21 -5.68 -7.63
N SER A 297 1.06 -4.76 -8.58
CA SER A 297 2.11 -3.78 -8.88
C SER A 297 1.53 -2.39 -9.07
N TYR A 298 2.28 -1.38 -8.65
CA TYR A 298 1.94 0.01 -8.88
C TYR A 298 2.76 0.57 -10.05
N VAL A 299 2.10 1.33 -10.93
CA VAL A 299 2.74 2.06 -12.02
C VAL A 299 2.23 3.50 -12.00
N ALA A 300 3.16 4.46 -11.94
CA ALA A 300 2.84 5.88 -11.87
C ALA A 300 2.04 6.36 -13.09
N ALA A 301 2.34 5.83 -14.28
CA ALA A 301 1.63 6.16 -15.52
C ALA A 301 0.16 5.71 -15.56
N ASP A 302 -0.26 4.79 -14.68
CA ASP A 302 -1.66 4.36 -14.61
C ASP A 302 -2.51 5.37 -13.82
N GLN A 303 -1.90 6.23 -13.01
CA GLN A 303 -2.59 7.17 -12.13
C GLN A 303 -3.05 8.41 -12.89
N VAL A 304 -4.19 8.96 -12.51
CA VAL A 304 -4.74 10.20 -13.07
C VAL A 304 -4.94 11.31 -12.04
N VAL A 305 -4.99 11.01 -10.73
CA VAL A 305 -5.17 12.04 -9.69
C VAL A 305 -4.04 12.09 -8.70
N GLY A 306 -3.78 13.31 -8.23
CA GLY A 306 -2.76 13.58 -7.23
C GLY A 306 -1.37 13.21 -7.70
N THR A 307 -0.40 13.67 -6.94
CA THR A 307 0.93 13.11 -6.94
C THR A 307 1.06 12.34 -5.64
N MET A 308 0.74 11.03 -5.66
CA MET A 308 1.08 10.17 -4.53
C MET A 308 2.56 10.37 -4.23
N PRO A 309 2.98 10.51 -2.96
CA PRO A 309 4.38 10.50 -2.67
C PRO A 309 4.95 9.22 -3.25
N LEU A 310 5.85 9.29 -4.23
CA LEU A 310 6.59 8.09 -4.63
C LEU A 310 7.35 7.65 -3.38
N SER A 311 7.45 6.36 -3.08
CA SER A 311 8.30 5.93 -1.97
C SER A 311 9.30 4.87 -2.39
N GLU A 312 10.43 4.87 -1.71
CA GLU A 312 11.49 3.88 -1.85
C GLU A 312 11.85 3.32 -0.48
N ASN A 313 11.75 2.00 -0.31
CA ASN A 313 12.06 1.29 0.93
C ASN A 313 13.11 0.17 0.71
N PHE A 314 13.85 0.22 -0.40
CA PHE A 314 14.97 -0.66 -0.78
C PHE A 314 14.74 -2.20 -0.71
N ASP A 315 13.54 -2.68 -0.38
CA ASP A 315 13.21 -4.10 -0.21
C ASP A 315 13.41 -4.95 -1.47
N SER A 316 13.46 -4.29 -2.63
CA SER A 316 13.72 -4.93 -3.92
C SER A 316 15.22 -5.05 -4.24
N VAL A 317 16.10 -4.49 -3.40
CA VAL A 317 17.54 -4.39 -3.65
C VAL A 317 18.28 -5.53 -2.94
N PRO A 318 19.25 -6.22 -3.57
CA PRO A 318 20.05 -7.23 -2.89
C PRO A 318 20.86 -6.66 -1.71
N VAL A 319 20.87 -7.37 -0.58
CA VAL A 319 21.73 -7.06 0.57
C VAL A 319 23.20 -7.21 0.18
N GLY A 320 24.02 -6.21 0.48
CA GLY A 320 25.44 -6.23 0.15
C GLY A 320 26.11 -4.85 0.20
N PRO A 321 27.45 -4.80 0.10
CA PRO A 321 28.19 -3.55 0.05
C PRO A 321 27.90 -2.78 -1.24
N LEU A 322 27.82 -1.46 -1.14
CA LEU A 322 27.84 -0.57 -2.29
C LEU A 322 29.29 -0.38 -2.74
N VAL A 323 29.60 -0.79 -3.97
CA VAL A 323 30.94 -0.69 -4.55
C VAL A 323 31.11 0.69 -5.20
N PRO A 324 32.20 1.44 -4.91
CA PRO A 324 32.48 2.71 -5.57
C PRO A 324 32.49 2.57 -7.09
N GLY A 325 31.78 3.46 -7.77
CA GLY A 325 31.61 3.43 -9.24
C GLY A 325 30.52 2.49 -9.76
N VAL A 326 29.87 1.70 -8.89
CA VAL A 326 28.68 0.92 -9.25
C VAL A 326 27.42 1.67 -8.83
N THR A 327 26.47 1.75 -9.75
CA THR A 327 25.14 2.32 -9.50
C THR A 327 24.15 1.19 -9.27
N VAL A 328 23.41 1.25 -8.17
CA VAL A 328 22.29 0.35 -7.89
C VAL A 328 20.99 1.03 -8.28
N GLU A 329 20.22 0.38 -9.13
CA GLU A 329 18.91 0.86 -9.56
C GLU A 329 17.82 0.38 -8.60
N THR A 330 16.96 1.31 -8.18
CA THR A 330 15.75 1.05 -7.41
C THR A 330 14.52 1.49 -8.23
N PRO A 331 13.29 1.14 -7.82
CA PRO A 331 12.07 1.65 -8.47
C PRO A 331 12.03 3.16 -8.66
N SER A 332 12.53 3.96 -7.72
CA SER A 332 12.40 5.43 -7.70
C SER A 332 13.70 6.20 -7.93
N MET A 333 14.86 5.55 -7.77
CA MET A 333 16.16 6.24 -7.84
C MET A 333 17.33 5.33 -8.25
N PHE A 334 18.47 5.97 -8.46
CA PHE A 334 19.77 5.35 -8.63
C PHE A 334 20.64 5.71 -7.42
N VAL A 335 21.22 4.71 -6.77
CA VAL A 335 22.06 4.86 -5.57
C VAL A 335 23.50 4.56 -5.93
N SER A 336 24.42 5.45 -5.57
CA SER A 336 25.86 5.26 -5.79
C SER A 336 26.68 5.83 -4.64
N VAL A 337 27.85 5.25 -4.38
CA VAL A 337 28.82 5.76 -3.41
C VAL A 337 29.94 6.44 -4.19
N LEU A 338 30.18 7.72 -3.90
CA LEU A 338 31.19 8.53 -4.57
C LEU A 338 32.57 8.45 -3.89
N THR A 339 32.62 7.99 -2.64
CA THR A 339 33.86 7.80 -1.88
C THR A 339 34.48 6.43 -2.17
N ASN A 340 35.81 6.34 -2.14
CA ASN A 340 36.54 5.10 -2.46
C ASN A 340 36.54 4.04 -1.32
N THR A 341 35.64 4.15 -0.35
CA THR A 341 35.52 3.26 0.81
C THR A 341 34.36 2.30 0.65
N LEU A 342 34.60 1.00 0.90
CA LEU A 342 33.56 -0.05 0.90
C LEU A 342 32.88 -0.17 2.27
N ARG A 343 32.22 0.90 2.74
CA ARG A 343 31.65 0.94 4.10
C ARG A 343 30.14 1.27 4.12
N THR A 344 29.56 1.71 3.01
CA THR A 344 28.10 1.75 2.79
C THR A 344 27.56 0.40 2.27
N SER A 345 26.37 0.01 2.67
CA SER A 345 25.72 -1.24 2.23
C SER A 345 24.20 -1.15 2.28
N PHE A 346 23.52 -1.93 1.45
CA PHE A 346 22.14 -2.33 1.73
C PHE A 346 22.16 -3.46 2.77
N ALA A 347 21.40 -3.31 3.85
CA ALA A 347 21.41 -4.24 4.98
C ALA A 347 19.99 -4.48 5.51
N GLN A 348 19.73 -5.66 6.07
CA GLN A 348 18.47 -5.92 6.77
C GLN A 348 18.36 -5.01 8.01
N ALA A 349 17.20 -4.39 8.21
CA ALA A 349 16.87 -3.65 9.42
C ALA A 349 16.94 -4.58 10.66
N PRO A 350 17.45 -4.12 11.82
CA PRO A 350 17.44 -4.92 13.04
C PRO A 350 16.00 -5.26 13.48
N SER A 351 15.68 -6.54 13.66
CA SER A 351 14.34 -6.98 14.05
C SER A 351 14.01 -6.66 15.52
N GLY A 352 12.92 -5.94 15.78
CA GLY A 352 12.13 -6.08 17.02
C GLY A 352 12.06 -4.88 17.98
N THR A 353 10.81 -4.55 18.33
CA THR A 353 10.27 -4.01 19.61
C THR A 353 9.98 -2.53 19.80
N THR A 354 9.82 -1.70 18.75
CA THR A 354 9.17 -0.38 18.95
C THR A 354 8.26 0.04 17.79
N PRO A 355 7.03 0.55 18.06
CA PRO A 355 6.21 1.19 17.03
C PRO A 355 6.98 2.32 16.33
N GLY A 356 7.02 2.31 14.99
CA GLY A 356 7.78 3.28 14.19
C GLY A 356 9.22 2.89 13.84
N GLN A 357 9.61 1.62 13.98
CA GLN A 357 10.90 1.11 13.49
C GLN A 357 10.90 0.93 11.96
N MET A 358 12.07 1.19 11.36
CA MET A 358 12.41 0.78 9.99
C MET A 358 12.30 -0.74 9.87
N ASP A 359 11.74 -1.24 8.78
CA ASP A 359 11.60 -2.68 8.48
C ASP A 359 12.11 -2.95 7.06
N GLY A 360 12.52 -4.18 6.79
CA GLY A 360 13.03 -4.55 5.48
C GLY A 360 14.48 -4.16 5.23
N ILE A 361 14.82 -3.72 4.02
CA ILE A 361 16.19 -3.40 3.62
C ILE A 361 16.44 -1.91 3.78
N VAL A 362 17.50 -1.56 4.51
CA VAL A 362 17.91 -0.17 4.76
C VAL A 362 19.21 0.17 4.05
N LEU A 363 19.38 1.45 3.71
CA LEU A 363 20.67 1.99 3.30
C LEU A 363 21.48 2.29 4.56
N ARG A 364 22.46 1.44 4.85
CA ARG A 364 23.34 1.57 6.01
C ARG A 364 24.64 2.27 5.64
N THR A 365 24.99 3.28 6.42
CA THR A 365 26.24 4.02 6.30
C THR A 365 27.12 3.79 7.52
N ARG A 366 28.45 3.91 7.37
CA ARG A 366 29.39 3.81 8.49
C ARG A 366 30.29 5.04 8.59
N ALA A 367 30.86 5.21 9.79
CA ALA A 367 31.66 6.35 10.21
C ALA A 367 33.00 6.46 9.46
N ASP A 368 33.06 7.14 8.31
CA ASP A 368 34.31 7.34 7.54
C ASP A 368 34.24 8.49 6.48
N ALA A 369 33.38 9.49 6.64
CA ALA A 369 33.23 10.60 5.67
C ALA A 369 32.68 10.18 4.29
N GLU A 370 31.74 9.24 4.23
CA GLU A 370 31.19 8.74 2.97
C GLU A 370 30.24 9.75 2.32
N VAL A 371 30.29 9.81 0.98
CA VAL A 371 29.37 10.59 0.15
C VAL A 371 28.54 9.62 -0.68
N ILE A 372 27.24 9.58 -0.40
CA ILE A 372 26.29 8.74 -1.12
C ILE A 372 25.44 9.64 -1.99
N ARG A 373 25.39 9.34 -3.28
CA ARG A 373 24.59 10.08 -4.25
C ARG A 373 23.35 9.28 -4.61
N LEU A 374 22.19 9.93 -4.44
CA LEU A 374 20.89 9.42 -4.89
C LEU A 374 20.43 10.28 -6.06
N VAL A 375 20.21 9.68 -7.23
CA VAL A 375 19.65 10.36 -8.42
C VAL A 375 18.22 9.87 -8.63
N PHE A 376 17.24 10.76 -8.54
CA PHE A 376 15.84 10.40 -8.68
C PHE A 376 15.49 10.14 -10.14
N LYS A 377 14.61 9.18 -10.42
CA LYS A 377 14.16 8.89 -11.80
C LYS A 377 13.24 9.98 -12.36
N SER A 378 12.60 10.74 -11.47
CA SER A 378 11.82 11.94 -11.77
C SER A 378 12.24 13.04 -10.80
N SER A 379 12.23 14.29 -11.25
CA SER A 379 12.53 15.43 -10.36
C SER A 379 11.38 15.68 -9.37
N VAL A 380 11.70 16.16 -8.17
CA VAL A 380 10.77 16.21 -7.02
C VAL A 380 10.79 17.59 -6.35
N SER A 381 9.65 18.09 -5.89
CA SER A 381 9.57 19.36 -5.14
C SER A 381 10.00 19.23 -3.67
N SER A 382 9.79 18.07 -3.08
CA SER A 382 10.31 17.73 -1.75
C SER A 382 10.55 16.23 -1.64
N PHE A 383 11.34 15.84 -0.66
CA PHE A 383 11.46 14.43 -0.27
C PHE A 383 11.55 14.32 1.24
N SER A 384 11.24 13.15 1.74
CA SER A 384 11.43 12.80 3.14
C SER A 384 12.01 11.41 3.28
N PHE A 385 12.48 11.07 4.47
CA PHE A 385 13.04 9.76 4.81
C PHE A 385 13.08 9.61 6.32
N TYR A 386 13.16 8.37 6.78
CA TYR A 386 13.53 8.09 8.16
C TYR A 386 15.06 7.94 8.25
N LEU A 387 15.62 8.47 9.33
CA LEU A 387 17.02 8.34 9.70
C LEU A 387 17.11 7.77 11.11
N GLN A 388 17.79 6.63 11.26
CA GLN A 388 18.06 6.01 12.55
C GLN A 388 19.56 6.08 12.86
N PRO A 389 19.99 6.81 13.90
CA PRO A 389 21.35 6.74 14.40
C PRO A 389 21.60 5.37 15.06
N VAL A 390 22.73 4.73 14.76
CA VAL A 390 23.14 3.47 15.40
C VAL A 390 24.26 3.72 16.42
N SER A 391 25.22 4.58 16.08
CA SER A 391 26.28 5.03 17.00
C SER A 391 26.80 6.41 16.59
N VAL A 392 27.05 7.27 17.57
CA VAL A 392 27.57 8.64 17.37
C VAL A 392 28.76 8.85 18.31
N SER A 393 29.95 9.18 17.80
CA SER A 393 31.13 9.45 18.65
C SER A 393 31.57 10.92 18.71
N THR A 394 31.13 11.79 17.80
CA THR A 394 31.39 13.26 17.84
C THR A 394 30.29 14.07 17.14
N SER A 395 30.31 15.40 17.28
CA SER A 395 29.23 16.36 16.99
C SER A 395 29.04 16.81 15.54
N ARG A 396 29.65 16.18 14.53
CA ARG A 396 29.48 16.63 13.13
C ARG A 396 28.16 16.08 12.53
N PRO A 397 27.21 16.94 12.14
CA PRO A 397 25.93 16.49 11.57
C PRO A 397 26.10 15.87 10.19
N ILE A 398 25.21 14.96 9.83
CA ILE A 398 25.06 14.49 8.44
C ILE A 398 24.63 15.70 7.60
N GLN A 399 25.25 15.93 6.45
CA GLN A 399 24.84 16.99 5.54
C GLN A 399 24.12 16.39 4.34
N ILE A 400 22.94 16.93 4.01
CA ILE A 400 22.22 16.59 2.79
C ILE A 400 22.37 17.74 1.83
N LYS A 401 23.03 17.51 0.69
CA LYS A 401 23.12 18.46 -0.40
C LYS A 401 22.07 18.14 -1.45
N THR A 402 21.38 19.15 -1.97
CA THR A 402 20.35 18.99 -3.02
C THR A 402 20.81 19.61 -4.33
N PHE A 403 20.52 18.96 -5.45
CA PHE A 403 20.95 19.39 -6.78
C PHE A 403 19.78 19.37 -7.77
N ASN A 404 19.73 20.33 -8.69
CA ASN A 404 18.74 20.35 -9.77
C ASN A 404 19.16 19.43 -10.94
N GLU A 405 18.35 19.41 -12.00
CA GLU A 405 18.58 18.59 -13.22
C GLU A 405 19.91 18.88 -13.93
N ASN A 406 20.42 20.11 -13.80
CA ASN A 406 21.69 20.55 -14.36
C ASN A 406 22.87 20.30 -13.42
N ASN A 407 22.67 19.48 -12.37
CA ASN A 407 23.67 19.17 -11.35
C ASN A 407 24.20 20.42 -10.59
N VAL A 408 23.39 21.48 -10.50
CA VAL A 408 23.72 22.68 -9.74
C VAL A 408 23.27 22.51 -8.30
N LEU A 409 24.17 22.76 -7.35
CA LEU A 409 23.88 22.73 -5.91
C LEU A 409 22.85 23.80 -5.57
N MET A 410 21.73 23.38 -4.99
CA MET A 410 20.64 24.26 -4.58
C MET A 410 20.68 24.59 -3.08
N GLY A 411 21.15 23.66 -2.25
CA GLY A 411 21.20 23.86 -0.81
C GLY A 411 21.94 22.75 -0.07
N THR A 412 22.23 23.00 1.21
CA THR A 412 22.86 22.05 2.12
C THR A 412 22.12 22.08 3.45
N THR A 413 21.57 20.95 3.87
CA THR A 413 20.79 20.79 5.11
C THR A 413 21.59 19.96 6.13
N PRO A 414 21.95 20.53 7.29
CA PRO A 414 22.50 19.76 8.39
C PRO A 414 21.39 18.97 9.09
N LEU A 415 21.58 17.66 9.27
CA LEU A 415 20.72 16.81 10.09
C LEU A 415 21.33 16.64 11.48
N ALA A 416 20.64 17.14 12.51
CA ALA A 416 21.04 16.92 13.89
C ALA A 416 20.83 15.45 14.25
N VAL A 417 21.91 14.69 14.36
CA VAL A 417 21.89 13.28 14.76
C VAL A 417 21.91 13.24 16.29
N ALA A 418 20.78 12.89 16.90
CA ALA A 418 20.74 12.65 18.34
C ALA A 418 21.47 11.35 18.69
N SER A 419 22.02 11.25 19.91
CA SER A 419 22.57 9.99 20.44
C SER A 419 21.52 8.90 20.66
N SER A 420 20.23 9.22 20.50
CA SER A 420 19.14 8.25 20.63
C SER A 420 19.04 7.35 19.41
N PRO A 421 18.90 6.03 19.58
CA PRO A 421 18.73 5.08 18.48
C PRO A 421 17.31 5.08 17.87
N THR A 422 16.44 6.01 18.27
CA THR A 422 15.08 6.12 17.72
C THR A 422 15.13 6.70 16.29
N PRO A 423 14.47 6.05 15.30
CA PRO A 423 14.29 6.63 13.98
C PRO A 423 13.60 7.99 14.05
N ARG A 424 14.07 8.94 13.23
CA ARG A 424 13.47 10.27 13.10
C ARG A 424 13.12 10.53 11.64
N TYR A 425 11.96 11.13 11.43
CA TYR A 425 11.50 11.57 10.12
C TYR A 425 12.10 12.94 9.77
N PHE A 426 12.63 13.05 8.56
CA PHE A 426 13.16 14.29 8.00
C PHE A 426 12.47 14.59 6.69
N GLN A 427 12.02 15.83 6.50
CA GLN A 427 11.50 16.31 5.23
C GLN A 427 12.34 17.51 4.75
N ILE A 428 12.75 17.47 3.50
CA ILE A 428 13.54 18.49 2.84
C ILE A 428 12.77 18.98 1.61
N THR A 429 12.51 20.28 1.58
CA THR A 429 11.83 20.97 0.48
C THR A 429 12.78 21.97 -0.14
N ALA A 430 12.88 22.01 -1.47
CA ALA A 430 13.73 22.96 -2.18
C ALA A 430 12.88 23.91 -3.04
N PRO A 431 13.34 25.15 -3.30
CA PRO A 431 12.61 26.12 -4.12
C PRO A 431 12.53 25.73 -5.61
N GLN A 432 13.40 24.83 -6.07
CA GLN A 432 13.38 24.25 -7.41
C GLN A 432 13.32 22.72 -7.31
N LYS A 433 12.92 22.06 -8.40
CA LYS A 433 12.84 20.59 -8.47
C LYS A 433 14.23 19.97 -8.22
N ILE A 434 14.26 19.03 -7.29
CA ILE A 434 15.44 18.26 -6.90
C ILE A 434 15.56 17.06 -7.85
N GLN A 435 16.70 16.93 -8.53
CA GLN A 435 17.02 15.78 -9.38
C GLN A 435 17.90 14.77 -8.65
N SER A 436 18.79 15.24 -7.77
CA SER A 436 19.66 14.36 -7.00
C SER A 436 20.02 14.96 -5.65
N ILE A 437 20.43 14.10 -4.73
CA ILE A 437 20.98 14.49 -3.43
C ILE A 437 22.31 13.80 -3.17
N GLU A 438 23.13 14.44 -2.34
CA GLU A 438 24.29 13.80 -1.73
C GLU A 438 24.14 13.77 -0.21
N ILE A 439 24.30 12.58 0.37
CA ILE A 439 24.34 12.36 1.80
C ILE A 439 25.82 12.30 2.20
N HIS A 440 26.26 13.31 2.94
CA HIS A 440 27.61 13.40 3.49
C HIS A 440 27.57 12.94 4.93
N THR A 441 27.96 11.70 5.15
CA THR A 441 28.02 11.10 6.49
C THR A 441 29.31 11.55 7.15
N GLY A 442 29.27 12.13 8.34
CA GLY A 442 30.50 12.55 9.03
C GLY A 442 31.43 11.36 9.36
N HIS A 443 32.64 11.64 9.85
CA HIS A 443 33.64 10.63 10.21
C HIS A 443 33.23 9.66 11.33
N THR A 444 32.05 9.81 11.95
CA THR A 444 31.73 9.21 13.26
C THR A 444 30.29 8.72 13.43
N VAL A 445 29.49 8.68 12.36
CA VAL A 445 28.08 8.28 12.41
C VAL A 445 27.84 6.97 11.66
N VAL A 446 27.32 5.96 12.36
CA VAL A 446 26.64 4.81 11.71
C VAL A 446 25.16 5.12 11.71
N ALA A 447 24.53 5.11 10.54
CA ALA A 447 23.11 5.40 10.42
C ALA A 447 22.42 4.52 9.39
N HIS A 448 21.13 4.33 9.57
CA HIS A 448 20.25 3.72 8.59
C HIS A 448 19.35 4.80 7.99
N PHE A 449 19.21 4.78 6.68
CA PHE A 449 18.23 5.55 5.94
C PHE A 449 17.21 4.59 5.36
N ASP A 450 15.94 4.96 5.48
CA ASP A 450 14.85 4.13 4.99
C ASP A 450 13.67 4.99 4.57
N HIS A 451 12.81 4.38 3.75
CA HIS A 451 11.46 4.83 3.51
C HIS A 451 11.42 6.27 2.98
N PHE A 452 12.20 6.49 1.91
CA PHE A 452 12.20 7.76 1.23
C PHE A 452 10.80 7.99 0.66
N THR A 453 10.21 9.16 0.84
CA THR A 453 9.02 9.57 0.11
C THR A 453 9.33 10.81 -0.71
N PHE A 454 8.73 10.95 -1.88
CA PHE A 454 9.04 11.99 -2.84
C PHE A 454 7.75 12.67 -3.28
N THR A 455 7.69 13.98 -3.13
CA THR A 455 6.62 14.79 -3.70
C THR A 455 7.07 15.26 -5.08
N PRO A 456 6.41 14.87 -6.17
CA PRO A 456 6.79 15.22 -7.54
C PRO A 456 6.95 16.71 -7.83
#